data_AF-A0A5M8PAF3-F1
#
_entry.id   AF-A0A5M8PAF3-F1
#
_cell.length_a   1.000
_cell.length_b   1.000
_cell.length_c   1.000
_cell.angle_alpha   90.00
_cell.angle_beta   90.00
_cell.angle_gamma   90.00
#
_symmetry.space_group_name_H-M   'P 1'
#
loop_
_entity.id
_entity.type
_entity.pdbx_description
1 polymer ?
#
loop_
_entity_poly.entity_id
_entity_poly.type
_entity_poly.pdbx_seq_one_letter_code
_entity_poly.pdbx_strand_id
1 'polypeptide(L)'
;MIKPVSPVYWGGADVGVIMDGAARPLLPLFYLGPVVQKPADESEMQDIFDHMDWPLPERANKSGLPAFIRPGEMLEDLFADDQLVLFQKRTALFMRRSFPAYTGTLTANELEKLALKVQKRAALKGFITEKQIWHYVIAVVYCGFFFEQDMQYADMLSLIGWHETYSDKMLLLDRLLGIIDEYAVECEKDFTDFDKKLRYIAEFYAGPHFGNSVLENMSLPERLALGEKILETIFPVRAGLWTAQTRHKLVSMSLDYARNLGFSVKDSLFYLLANIYFGRAFEQSPLYPWAYFLQNRTIPAADRARHFISLAQKHFARLAGG
;
A
#
# COMPACT_ATOMS: atom_id res chain seq x y z
N MET A 1 -5.13 52.75 -5.50
CA MET A 1 -6.61 52.70 -5.52
C MET A 1 -7.05 52.00 -6.79
N ILE A 2 -7.68 50.83 -6.68
CA ILE A 2 -8.88 50.36 -7.39
C ILE A 2 -9.31 49.10 -6.61
N LYS A 3 -10.61 49.05 -6.28
CA LYS A 3 -11.29 48.13 -5.36
C LYS A 3 -11.59 46.75 -6.02
N PRO A 4 -11.91 45.72 -5.21
CA PRO A 4 -12.15 44.35 -5.67
C PRO A 4 -13.54 44.21 -6.31
N VAL A 5 -13.68 43.20 -7.17
CA VAL A 5 -14.97 42.77 -7.74
C VAL A 5 -15.37 41.44 -7.11
N SER A 6 -16.38 41.49 -6.25
CA SER A 6 -17.47 40.50 -6.15
C SER A 6 -18.70 41.17 -6.77
N PRO A 7 -19.77 40.48 -7.26
CA PRO A 7 -20.45 39.30 -6.67
C PRO A 7 -20.93 38.28 -7.75
N VAL A 8 -21.65 37.18 -7.49
CA VAL A 8 -23.10 37.09 -7.19
C VAL A 8 -23.44 35.69 -6.67
N TYR A 9 -24.15 35.66 -5.55
CA TYR A 9 -24.93 34.53 -5.02
C TYR A 9 -26.28 34.41 -5.75
N TRP A 10 -26.66 33.19 -6.10
CA TRP A 10 -28.04 32.68 -6.12
C TRP A 10 -27.96 31.38 -5.29
N GLY A 11 -28.72 31.13 -4.24
CA GLY A 11 -30.16 31.34 -4.06
C GLY A 11 -30.79 29.95 -4.06
N GLY A 12 -31.24 29.48 -2.89
CA GLY A 12 -31.51 28.07 -2.58
C GLY A 12 -32.54 27.34 -3.45
N ALA A 13 -32.39 26.02 -3.48
CA ALA A 13 -33.50 25.09 -3.57
C ALA A 13 -33.16 23.87 -2.70
N ASP A 14 -34.03 23.59 -1.72
CA ASP A 14 -34.07 22.34 -0.99
C ASP A 14 -34.11 21.16 -1.97
N VAL A 15 -33.08 20.32 -1.92
CA VAL A 15 -33.17 18.97 -2.46
C VAL A 15 -32.73 18.04 -1.35
N GLY A 16 -33.71 17.53 -0.62
CA GLY A 16 -33.55 16.30 0.14
C GLY A 16 -33.11 15.22 -0.84
N VAL A 17 -31.85 14.81 -0.76
CA VAL A 17 -31.39 13.59 -1.41
C VAL A 17 -31.78 12.45 -0.48
N ILE A 18 -32.95 11.89 -0.77
CA ILE A 18 -33.26 10.50 -0.44
C ILE A 18 -32.12 9.68 -1.04
N MET A 19 -31.24 9.12 -0.20
CA MET A 19 -30.31 8.08 -0.64
C MET A 19 -31.13 6.83 -0.90
N ASP A 20 -31.66 6.75 -2.10
CA ASP A 20 -32.37 5.56 -2.57
C ASP A 20 -31.33 4.47 -2.88
N GLY A 21 -31.61 3.29 -2.35
CA GLY A 21 -30.72 2.14 -2.36
C GLY A 21 -30.50 1.62 -3.77
N ALA A 22 -29.33 1.95 -4.33
CA ALA A 22 -28.78 1.22 -5.46
C ALA A 22 -27.51 0.50 -4.98
N ALA A 23 -27.67 -0.80 -4.72
CA ALA A 23 -26.56 -1.73 -4.48
C ALA A 23 -25.52 -1.58 -5.58
N ARG A 24 -24.35 -1.03 -5.24
CA ARG A 24 -23.20 -0.99 -6.13
C ARG A 24 -22.56 -2.38 -6.11
N PRO A 25 -22.24 -3.00 -7.26
CA PRO A 25 -21.56 -4.28 -7.26
C PRO A 25 -20.14 -4.10 -6.71
N LEU A 26 -19.85 -4.72 -5.56
CA LEU A 26 -18.51 -4.88 -5.03
C LEU A 26 -17.71 -5.77 -6.01
N LEU A 27 -16.79 -5.13 -6.75
CA LEU A 27 -15.91 -5.74 -7.74
C LEU A 27 -14.51 -5.99 -7.14
N PRO A 28 -13.73 -6.95 -7.69
CA PRO A 28 -12.68 -7.64 -6.96
C PRO A 28 -11.41 -6.81 -6.83
N LEU A 29 -11.07 -6.44 -5.59
CA LEU A 29 -9.82 -5.77 -5.25
C LEU A 29 -8.64 -6.76 -5.30
N PHE A 30 -7.68 -6.46 -6.19
CA PHE A 30 -6.34 -7.04 -6.37
C PHE A 30 -6.23 -8.58 -6.49
N TYR A 31 -5.97 -9.00 -7.72
CA TYR A 31 -5.65 -10.35 -8.15
C TYR A 31 -4.31 -10.84 -7.57
N LEU A 32 -4.37 -11.67 -6.52
CA LEU A 32 -3.37 -12.69 -6.18
C LEU A 32 -4.13 -14.05 -6.25
N GLY A 33 -4.35 -14.61 -7.45
CA GLY A 33 -5.34 -15.69 -7.71
C GLY A 33 -5.08 -17.06 -7.03
N PRO A 34 -5.92 -18.10 -7.25
CA PRO A 34 -7.20 -18.17 -7.98
C PRO A 34 -8.44 -18.29 -7.04
N VAL A 35 -9.60 -17.95 -7.59
CA VAL A 35 -10.95 -18.01 -6.96
C VAL A 35 -11.15 -16.97 -5.85
N VAL A 36 -11.52 -15.76 -6.25
CA VAL A 36 -12.39 -14.92 -5.44
C VAL A 36 -13.70 -15.69 -5.29
N GLN A 37 -13.85 -16.45 -4.21
CA GLN A 37 -15.18 -16.57 -3.64
C GLN A 37 -15.57 -15.16 -3.23
N LYS A 38 -16.82 -14.77 -3.55
CA LYS A 38 -17.47 -13.53 -3.11
C LYS A 38 -16.90 -13.11 -1.74
N PRO A 39 -16.62 -11.81 -1.51
CA PRO A 39 -16.45 -11.37 -0.13
C PRO A 39 -17.61 -11.93 0.70
N ALA A 40 -17.30 -12.32 1.94
CA ALA A 40 -18.31 -12.49 2.98
C ALA A 40 -19.38 -11.42 2.75
N ASP A 41 -20.65 -11.87 2.67
CA ASP A 41 -21.80 -11.03 2.33
C ASP A 41 -21.68 -9.66 3.01
N GLU A 42 -22.13 -8.56 2.40
CA GLU A 42 -22.14 -7.25 3.08
C GLU A 42 -22.81 -7.37 4.47
N SER A 43 -23.76 -8.31 4.58
CA SER A 43 -24.36 -8.73 5.84
C SER A 43 -23.38 -9.36 6.84
N GLU A 44 -22.41 -10.20 6.45
CA GLU A 44 -21.40 -10.79 7.35
C GLU A 44 -20.35 -9.75 7.80
N MET A 45 -19.93 -8.85 6.91
CA MET A 45 -19.04 -7.74 7.30
C MET A 45 -19.78 -6.80 8.26
N GLN A 46 -21.02 -6.43 7.94
CA GLN A 46 -21.86 -5.59 8.79
C GLN A 46 -22.19 -6.29 10.12
N ASP A 47 -22.43 -7.60 10.15
CA ASP A 47 -22.68 -8.39 11.38
C ASP A 47 -21.44 -8.45 12.28
N ILE A 48 -20.24 -8.57 11.69
CA ILE A 48 -18.97 -8.40 12.42
C ILE A 48 -18.90 -6.98 13.01
N PHE A 49 -19.25 -5.94 12.23
CA PHE A 49 -19.24 -4.53 12.66
C PHE A 49 -20.34 -4.16 13.67
N ASP A 50 -21.50 -4.84 13.65
CA ASP A 50 -22.68 -4.58 14.48
C ASP A 50 -22.61 -5.31 15.83
N HIS A 51 -21.83 -6.39 15.92
CA HIS A 51 -21.60 -7.13 17.18
C HIS A 51 -20.32 -6.69 17.91
N MET A 52 -19.83 -5.49 17.58
CA MET A 52 -18.45 -5.04 17.81
C MET A 52 -18.28 -3.95 18.88
N ASP A 53 -19.36 -3.56 19.56
CA ASP A 53 -19.30 -2.65 20.71
C ASP A 53 -18.85 -3.39 21.97
N TRP A 54 -17.59 -3.85 21.99
CA TRP A 54 -16.95 -4.31 23.22
C TRP A 54 -16.13 -3.17 23.84
N PRO A 55 -16.41 -2.76 25.09
CA PRO A 55 -15.71 -1.64 25.70
C PRO A 55 -14.23 -1.97 25.90
N LEU A 56 -13.37 -1.00 25.57
CA LEU A 56 -11.95 -1.02 25.93
C LEU A 56 -11.80 -1.11 27.47
N PRO A 57 -10.64 -1.58 27.97
CA PRO A 57 -10.38 -1.68 29.41
C PRO A 57 -10.58 -0.32 30.09
N GLU A 58 -11.21 -0.30 31.27
CA GLU A 58 -11.63 0.90 32.02
C GLU A 58 -10.54 1.97 32.24
N ARG A 59 -9.25 1.64 32.10
CA ARG A 59 -8.16 2.64 32.18
C ARG A 59 -8.21 3.69 31.06
N ALA A 60 -8.70 3.35 29.87
CA ALA A 60 -8.92 4.34 28.80
C ALA A 60 -10.12 5.27 29.11
N ASN A 61 -11.05 4.84 29.95
CA ASN A 61 -12.27 5.59 30.32
C ASN A 61 -12.11 6.46 31.58
N LYS A 62 -11.16 6.16 32.48
CA LYS A 62 -11.05 6.87 33.78
C LYS A 62 -10.42 8.27 33.70
N SER A 63 -9.81 8.68 32.59
CA SER A 63 -9.16 9.98 32.46
C SER A 63 -10.06 11.10 31.90
N GLY A 64 -11.24 10.81 31.35
CA GLY A 64 -12.10 11.81 30.70
C GLY A 64 -11.45 12.57 29.54
N LEU A 65 -10.28 12.11 29.09
CA LEU A 65 -9.49 12.64 27.98
C LEU A 65 -9.25 11.48 27.02
N PRO A 66 -9.22 11.72 25.70
CA PRO A 66 -8.78 10.70 24.75
C PRO A 66 -7.42 10.20 25.26
N ALA A 67 -7.26 8.88 25.39
CA ALA A 67 -5.97 8.29 25.73
C ALA A 67 -4.98 8.62 24.61
N PHE A 68 -4.37 9.80 24.69
CA PHE A 68 -3.22 10.15 23.89
C PHE A 68 -2.11 9.27 24.41
N ILE A 69 -1.75 8.26 23.61
CA ILE A 69 -0.46 7.59 23.73
C ILE A 69 0.57 8.70 23.71
N ARG A 70 1.20 8.96 24.85
CA ARG A 70 2.27 9.95 24.89
C ARG A 70 3.40 9.42 24.00
N PRO A 71 4.12 10.28 23.26
CA PRO A 71 5.31 9.84 22.54
C PRO A 71 6.23 9.06 23.48
N GLY A 72 6.35 7.74 23.27
CA GLY A 72 7.13 6.83 24.12
C GLY A 72 6.34 5.79 24.92
N GLU A 73 5.01 5.88 25.01
CA GLU A 73 4.18 4.80 25.57
C GLU A 73 4.05 3.65 24.56
N MET A 74 4.36 2.43 25.00
CA MET A 74 4.33 1.21 24.21
C MET A 74 2.92 0.62 24.22
N LEU A 75 2.57 -0.19 23.23
CA LEU A 75 1.25 -0.83 23.15
C LEU A 75 1.01 -1.76 24.34
N GLU A 76 2.09 -2.34 24.84
CA GLU A 76 2.20 -3.12 26.08
C GLU A 76 1.82 -2.31 27.34
N ASP A 77 1.89 -0.97 27.31
CA ASP A 77 1.50 -0.12 28.44
C ASP A 77 -0.02 0.18 28.44
N LEU A 78 -0.69 -0.03 27.31
CA LEU A 78 -2.11 0.30 27.09
C LEU A 78 -3.05 -0.87 27.34
N PHE A 79 -2.53 -2.09 27.24
CA PHE A 79 -3.29 -3.33 27.40
C PHE A 79 -2.63 -4.21 28.44
N ALA A 80 -3.42 -4.92 29.23
CA ALA A 80 -2.88 -6.04 30.01
C ALA A 80 -2.36 -7.13 29.03
N ASP A 81 -1.31 -7.86 29.42
CA ASP A 81 -0.63 -8.84 28.55
C ASP A 81 -1.60 -9.84 27.89
N ASP A 82 -2.61 -10.28 28.63
CA ASP A 82 -3.66 -11.19 28.15
C ASP A 82 -4.59 -10.55 27.12
N GLN A 83 -4.93 -9.27 27.30
CA GLN A 83 -5.75 -8.51 26.37
C GLN A 83 -5.01 -8.19 25.08
N LEU A 84 -3.70 -7.90 25.15
CA LEU A 84 -2.87 -7.69 23.97
C LEU A 84 -2.78 -8.96 23.12
N VAL A 85 -2.55 -10.11 23.76
CA VAL A 85 -2.51 -11.41 23.07
C VAL A 85 -3.86 -11.73 22.42
N LEU A 86 -4.97 -11.48 23.13
CA LEU A 86 -6.31 -11.70 22.56
C LEU A 86 -6.58 -10.77 21.38
N PHE A 87 -6.21 -9.50 21.49
CA PHE A 87 -6.39 -8.53 20.42
C PHE A 87 -5.53 -8.85 19.19
N GLN A 88 -4.26 -9.22 19.38
CA GLN A 88 -3.40 -9.73 18.31
C GLN A 88 -4.03 -10.90 17.55
N LYS A 89 -4.57 -11.89 18.26
CA LYS A 89 -5.26 -13.05 17.67
C LYS A 89 -6.50 -12.64 16.87
N ARG A 90 -7.29 -11.69 17.37
CA ARG A 90 -8.47 -11.18 16.68
C ARG A 90 -8.11 -10.42 15.41
N THR A 91 -7.10 -9.56 15.44
CA THR A 91 -6.57 -8.90 14.23
C THR A 91 -6.02 -9.92 13.23
N ALA A 92 -5.29 -10.95 13.68
CA ALA A 92 -4.84 -12.02 12.80
C ALA A 92 -6.01 -12.79 12.15
N LEU A 93 -7.06 -13.08 12.92
CA LEU A 93 -8.26 -13.72 12.40
C LEU A 93 -9.01 -12.82 11.40
N PHE A 94 -9.16 -11.53 11.69
CA PHE A 94 -9.72 -10.54 10.77
C PHE A 94 -8.94 -10.55 9.45
N MET A 95 -7.61 -10.45 9.51
CA MET A 95 -6.76 -10.50 8.32
C MET A 95 -6.96 -11.81 7.52
N ARG A 96 -7.09 -12.95 8.20
CA ARG A 96 -7.32 -14.25 7.56
C ARG A 96 -8.65 -14.31 6.83
N ARG A 97 -9.71 -13.81 7.46
CA ARG A 97 -11.08 -13.88 6.94
C ARG A 97 -11.32 -12.87 5.82
N SER A 98 -10.88 -11.63 6.02
CA SER A 98 -11.11 -10.54 5.07
C SER A 98 -10.14 -10.56 3.90
N PHE A 99 -8.92 -11.09 4.08
CA PHE A 99 -7.88 -11.10 3.04
C PHE A 99 -7.25 -12.50 2.88
N PRO A 100 -8.03 -13.53 2.52
CA PRO A 100 -7.53 -14.90 2.43
C PRO A 100 -6.48 -15.07 1.34
N ALA A 101 -6.61 -14.36 0.21
CA ALA A 101 -5.62 -14.37 -0.86
C ALA A 101 -4.24 -13.85 -0.42
N TYR A 102 -4.23 -12.86 0.49
CA TYR A 102 -3.01 -12.24 0.99
C TYR A 102 -2.38 -13.03 2.15
N THR A 103 -3.21 -13.59 3.02
CA THR A 103 -2.77 -14.23 4.26
C THR A 103 -2.66 -15.75 4.16
N GLY A 104 -3.19 -16.36 3.09
CA GLY A 104 -3.30 -17.80 2.90
C GLY A 104 -1.98 -18.56 3.05
N THR A 105 -0.88 -17.95 2.61
CA THR A 105 0.47 -18.57 2.65
C THR A 105 1.19 -18.40 4.00
N LEU A 106 0.68 -17.56 4.90
CA LEU A 106 1.30 -17.32 6.20
C LEU A 106 0.85 -18.40 7.19
N THR A 107 1.75 -18.88 8.03
CA THR A 107 1.39 -19.68 9.21
C THR A 107 0.62 -18.83 10.23
N ALA A 108 -0.06 -19.47 11.18
CA ALA A 108 -0.76 -18.76 12.26
C ALA A 108 0.19 -17.82 13.03
N ASN A 109 1.38 -18.31 13.39
CA ASN A 109 2.39 -17.54 14.11
C ASN A 109 2.94 -16.36 13.28
N GLU A 110 3.14 -16.53 11.97
CA GLU A 110 3.58 -15.42 11.10
C GLU A 110 2.50 -14.35 10.97
N LEU A 111 1.24 -14.76 10.84
CA LEU A 111 0.11 -13.84 10.76
C LEU A 111 -0.10 -13.08 12.07
N GLU A 112 0.01 -13.75 13.21
CA GLU A 112 -0.02 -13.10 14.53
C GLU A 112 1.12 -12.09 14.68
N LYS A 113 2.35 -12.42 14.25
CA LYS A 113 3.48 -11.47 14.27
C LYS A 113 3.23 -10.26 13.36
N LEU A 114 2.62 -10.46 12.19
CA LEU A 114 2.24 -9.37 11.30
C LEU A 114 1.17 -8.48 11.94
N ALA A 115 0.12 -9.07 12.51
CA ALA A 115 -0.94 -8.36 13.23
C ALA A 115 -0.37 -7.46 14.34
N LEU A 116 0.54 -7.99 15.15
CA LEU A 116 1.21 -7.21 16.20
C LEU A 116 2.01 -6.04 15.64
N LYS A 117 2.75 -6.24 14.54
CA LYS A 117 3.50 -5.16 13.88
C LYS A 117 2.58 -4.06 13.36
N VAL A 118 1.43 -4.42 12.77
CA VAL A 118 0.44 -3.46 12.28
C VAL A 118 -0.20 -2.69 13.43
N GLN A 119 -0.60 -3.39 14.50
CA GLN A 119 -1.11 -2.77 15.73
C GLN A 119 -0.13 -1.73 16.30
N LYS A 120 1.14 -2.12 16.45
CA LYS A 120 2.20 -1.21 16.93
C LYS A 120 2.32 0.03 16.07
N ARG A 121 2.29 -0.12 14.76
CA ARG A 121 2.36 1.01 13.83
C ARG A 121 1.12 1.90 13.90
N ALA A 122 -0.07 1.31 13.98
CA ALA A 122 -1.33 2.03 14.11
C ALA A 122 -1.37 2.86 15.41
N ALA A 123 -0.92 2.28 16.52
CA ALA A 123 -0.85 2.96 17.81
C ALA A 123 0.11 4.17 17.77
N LEU A 124 1.25 4.06 17.08
CA LEU A 124 2.15 5.22 16.88
C LEU A 124 1.48 6.39 16.13
N LYS A 125 0.37 6.16 15.42
CA LYS A 125 -0.45 7.19 14.76
C LYS A 125 -1.63 7.67 15.60
N GLY A 126 -1.79 7.13 16.80
CA GLY A 126 -2.91 7.39 17.70
C GLY A 126 -4.18 6.61 17.34
N PHE A 127 -4.07 5.54 16.54
CA PHE A 127 -5.18 4.60 16.33
C PHE A 127 -5.17 3.59 17.48
N ILE A 128 -6.16 3.71 18.36
CA ILE A 128 -6.18 3.00 19.65
C ILE A 128 -7.38 2.06 19.78
N THR A 129 -8.41 2.21 18.94
CA THR A 129 -9.56 1.31 18.95
C THR A 129 -9.38 0.15 17.98
N GLU A 130 -10.01 -0.99 18.28
CA GLU A 130 -10.00 -2.17 17.42
C GLU A 130 -10.51 -1.84 16.01
N LYS A 131 -11.61 -1.08 15.91
CA LYS A 131 -12.15 -0.61 14.63
C LYS A 131 -11.14 0.24 13.84
N GLN A 132 -10.48 1.21 14.46
CA GLN A 132 -9.46 2.04 13.81
C GLN A 132 -8.28 1.20 13.31
N ILE A 133 -7.82 0.26 14.14
CA ILE A 133 -6.70 -0.61 13.80
C ILE A 133 -7.07 -1.54 12.64
N TRP A 134 -8.30 -2.07 12.59
CA TRP A 134 -8.73 -2.88 11.46
C TRP A 134 -8.85 -2.06 10.17
N HIS A 135 -9.34 -0.83 10.21
CA HIS A 135 -9.32 0.07 9.04
C HIS A 135 -7.87 0.36 8.58
N TYR A 136 -6.96 0.53 9.54
CA TYR A 136 -5.54 0.66 9.25
C TYR A 136 -4.93 -0.63 8.64
N VAL A 137 -5.38 -1.81 9.07
CA VAL A 137 -5.01 -3.10 8.47
C VAL A 137 -5.45 -3.15 7.01
N ILE A 138 -6.66 -2.69 6.67
CA ILE A 138 -7.14 -2.62 5.28
C ILE A 138 -6.16 -1.79 4.44
N ALA A 139 -5.77 -0.60 4.92
CA ALA A 139 -4.78 0.24 4.24
C ALA A 139 -3.40 -0.45 4.10
N VAL A 140 -2.94 -1.17 5.13
CA VAL A 140 -1.68 -1.94 5.07
C VAL A 140 -1.75 -3.06 4.04
N VAL A 141 -2.88 -3.75 3.91
CA VAL A 141 -3.04 -4.83 2.93
C VAL A 141 -3.05 -4.26 1.51
N TYR A 142 -3.77 -3.16 1.26
CA TYR A 142 -3.90 -2.59 -0.08
C TYR A 142 -2.71 -1.74 -0.53
N CYS A 143 -2.10 -1.00 0.38
CA CYS A 143 -1.02 -0.07 0.04
C CYS A 143 0.36 -0.57 0.49
N GLY A 144 0.41 -1.71 1.19
CA GLY A 144 1.64 -2.27 1.75
C GLY A 144 2.00 -1.70 3.11
N PHE A 145 2.80 -2.46 3.87
CA PHE A 145 3.16 -2.14 5.26
C PHE A 145 3.88 -0.79 5.45
N PHE A 146 4.50 -0.27 4.40
CA PHE A 146 5.26 0.99 4.41
C PHE A 146 4.59 2.11 3.61
N PHE A 147 3.29 2.00 3.31
CA PHE A 147 2.58 2.95 2.44
C PHE A 147 2.75 4.42 2.84
N GLU A 148 2.78 4.70 4.15
CA GLU A 148 2.94 6.06 4.69
C GLU A 148 4.27 6.74 4.31
N GLN A 149 5.25 5.94 3.89
CA GLN A 149 6.56 6.39 3.46
C GLN A 149 6.74 6.17 1.95
N ASP A 150 5.80 5.51 1.29
CA ASP A 150 5.88 5.26 -0.14
C ASP A 150 5.51 6.52 -0.92
N MET A 151 6.38 6.93 -1.83
CA MET A 151 6.14 8.10 -2.67
C MET A 151 4.95 7.90 -3.59
N GLN A 152 4.56 6.65 -3.89
CA GLN A 152 3.36 6.35 -4.68
C GLN A 152 2.09 6.91 -4.06
N TYR A 153 2.05 6.98 -2.73
CA TYR A 153 0.89 7.43 -1.97
C TYR A 153 1.07 8.85 -1.42
N ALA A 154 2.21 9.51 -1.63
CA ALA A 154 2.50 10.81 -1.03
C ALA A 154 1.46 11.88 -1.41
N ASP A 155 1.09 11.97 -2.69
CA ASP A 155 0.11 12.95 -3.18
C ASP A 155 -1.29 12.67 -2.59
N MET A 156 -1.69 11.39 -2.53
CA MET A 156 -2.96 10.94 -1.92
C MET A 156 -2.98 11.23 -0.40
N LEU A 157 -1.92 10.86 0.31
CA LEU A 157 -1.82 11.06 1.76
C LEU A 157 -1.81 12.56 2.10
N SER A 158 -1.20 13.39 1.26
CA SER A 158 -1.27 14.84 1.40
C SER A 158 -2.69 15.36 1.20
N LEU A 159 -3.42 14.83 0.21
CA LEU A 159 -4.79 15.27 -0.10
C LEU A 159 -5.77 15.03 1.07
N ILE A 160 -5.63 13.92 1.79
CA ILE A 160 -6.47 13.60 2.96
C ILE A 160 -5.95 14.23 4.26
N GLY A 161 -4.84 14.96 4.20
CA GLY A 161 -4.19 15.52 5.39
C GLY A 161 -3.56 14.48 6.30
N TRP A 162 -3.12 13.32 5.80
CA TRP A 162 -2.61 12.20 6.62
C TRP A 162 -1.54 12.59 7.67
N HIS A 163 -0.76 13.63 7.38
CA HIS A 163 0.30 14.13 8.25
C HIS A 163 -0.15 15.23 9.23
N GLU A 164 -1.40 15.69 9.15
CA GLU A 164 -1.95 16.70 10.04
C GLU A 164 -2.54 16.06 11.32
N THR A 165 -2.68 16.88 12.36
CA THR A 165 -3.27 16.43 13.62
C THR A 165 -4.80 16.46 13.51
N TYR A 166 -5.41 15.31 13.22
CA TYR A 166 -6.87 15.14 13.24
C TYR A 166 -7.38 14.81 14.65
N SER A 167 -8.43 15.51 15.07
CA SER A 167 -9.23 15.14 16.25
C SER A 167 -10.06 13.89 15.99
N ASP A 168 -10.58 13.74 14.76
CA ASP A 168 -11.34 12.56 14.34
C ASP A 168 -10.48 11.63 13.47
N LYS A 169 -9.95 10.60 14.12
CA LYS A 169 -9.11 9.57 13.49
C LYS A 169 -9.91 8.60 12.62
N MET A 170 -11.19 8.41 12.88
CA MET A 170 -12.04 7.53 12.07
C MET A 170 -12.34 8.21 10.73
N LEU A 171 -12.72 9.49 10.74
CA LEU A 171 -12.94 10.24 9.50
C LEU A 171 -11.71 10.23 8.58
N LEU A 172 -10.50 10.31 9.16
CA LEU A 172 -9.26 10.21 8.38
C LEU A 172 -9.10 8.84 7.71
N LEU A 173 -9.40 7.75 8.43
CA LEU A 173 -9.33 6.40 7.89
C LEU A 173 -10.41 6.16 6.82
N ASP A 174 -11.63 6.63 7.03
CA ASP A 174 -12.72 6.49 6.06
C ASP A 174 -12.38 7.23 4.74
N ARG A 175 -11.80 8.43 4.84
CA ARG A 175 -11.28 9.17 3.66
C ARG A 175 -10.16 8.40 2.97
N LEU A 176 -9.24 7.82 3.73
CA LEU A 176 -8.16 7.01 3.16
C LEU A 176 -8.73 5.82 2.38
N LEU A 177 -9.67 5.08 2.96
CA LEU A 177 -10.29 3.92 2.30
C LEU A 177 -11.06 4.32 1.05
N GLY A 178 -11.82 5.42 1.09
CA GLY A 178 -12.52 5.93 -0.09
C GLY A 178 -11.57 6.23 -1.26
N ILE A 179 -10.42 6.86 -0.99
CA ILE A 179 -9.44 7.12 -2.06
C ILE A 179 -8.70 5.85 -2.48
N ILE A 180 -8.43 4.90 -1.57
CA ILE A 180 -7.83 3.61 -1.94
C ILE A 180 -8.72 2.89 -2.96
N ASP A 181 -10.03 2.88 -2.75
CA ASP A 181 -10.97 2.25 -3.68
C ASP A 181 -10.96 2.94 -5.05
N GLU A 182 -11.03 4.26 -5.09
CA GLU A 182 -10.95 5.04 -6.34
C GLU A 182 -9.61 4.82 -7.06
N TYR A 183 -8.51 4.84 -6.30
CA TYR A 183 -7.16 4.63 -6.83
C TYR A 183 -7.00 3.21 -7.39
N ALA A 184 -7.55 2.20 -6.71
CA ALA A 184 -7.53 0.82 -7.15
C ALA A 184 -8.26 0.62 -8.49
N VAL A 185 -9.47 1.18 -8.61
CA VAL A 185 -10.27 1.11 -9.84
C VAL A 185 -9.55 1.77 -11.02
N GLU A 186 -8.98 2.95 -10.82
CA GLU A 186 -8.25 3.63 -11.89
C GLU A 186 -6.98 2.88 -12.27
N CYS A 187 -6.20 2.44 -11.29
CA CYS A 187 -4.92 1.76 -11.52
C CYS A 187 -5.07 0.34 -12.07
N GLU A 188 -6.24 -0.29 -11.98
CA GLU A 188 -6.49 -1.60 -12.60
C GLU A 188 -6.22 -1.57 -14.11
N LYS A 189 -6.48 -0.42 -14.76
CA LYS A 189 -6.25 -0.20 -16.18
C LYS A 189 -4.77 -0.33 -16.58
N ASP A 190 -3.84 -0.14 -15.64
CA ASP A 190 -2.41 -0.36 -15.89
C ASP A 190 -2.07 -1.84 -16.02
N PHE A 191 -2.90 -2.75 -15.52
CA PHE A 191 -2.70 -4.19 -15.63
C PHE A 191 -3.36 -4.81 -16.85
N THR A 192 -4.14 -4.04 -17.61
CA THR A 192 -4.55 -4.42 -18.96
C THR A 192 -3.30 -4.65 -19.81
N ASP A 193 -3.19 -5.83 -20.41
CA ASP A 193 -2.02 -6.28 -21.17
C ASP A 193 -0.70 -6.30 -20.37
N PHE A 194 -0.75 -6.52 -19.05
CA PHE A 194 0.45 -6.51 -18.20
C PHE A 194 1.55 -7.46 -18.71
N ASP A 195 1.19 -8.64 -19.21
CA ASP A 195 2.14 -9.57 -19.83
C ASP A 195 2.84 -8.98 -21.06
N LYS A 196 2.10 -8.24 -21.91
CA LYS A 196 2.68 -7.56 -23.06
C LYS A 196 3.65 -6.48 -22.59
N LYS A 197 3.31 -5.74 -21.53
CA LYS A 197 4.16 -4.72 -20.94
C LYS A 197 5.42 -5.32 -20.31
N LEU A 198 5.30 -6.45 -19.61
CA LEU A 198 6.44 -7.21 -19.07
C LEU A 198 7.30 -7.82 -20.17
N ARG A 199 6.72 -8.31 -21.27
CA ARG A 199 7.46 -8.73 -22.45
C ARG A 199 8.21 -7.56 -23.09
N TYR A 200 7.56 -6.40 -23.22
CA TYR A 200 8.23 -5.18 -23.68
C TYR A 200 9.42 -4.82 -22.78
N ILE A 201 9.28 -4.95 -21.45
CA ILE A 201 10.41 -4.80 -20.52
C ILE A 201 11.47 -5.88 -20.77
N ALA A 202 11.10 -7.15 -20.88
CA ALA A 202 12.05 -8.24 -21.13
C ALA A 202 12.81 -8.04 -22.46
N GLU A 203 12.14 -7.58 -23.51
CA GLU A 203 12.71 -7.22 -24.80
C GLU A 203 13.59 -5.97 -24.71
N PHE A 204 13.14 -4.95 -23.97
CA PHE A 204 13.93 -3.76 -23.64
C PHE A 204 15.21 -4.14 -22.89
N TYR A 205 15.14 -5.16 -22.02
CA TYR A 205 16.27 -5.72 -21.28
C TYR A 205 17.19 -6.57 -22.15
N ALA A 206 16.64 -7.42 -23.00
CA ALA A 206 17.39 -8.37 -23.81
C ALA A 206 17.93 -7.75 -25.12
N GLY A 207 17.35 -6.62 -25.52
CA GLY A 207 17.60 -5.98 -26.81
C GLY A 207 19.03 -5.43 -26.94
N PRO A 208 19.63 -5.49 -28.14
CA PRO A 208 20.99 -5.01 -28.40
C PRO A 208 21.14 -3.48 -28.23
N HIS A 209 20.03 -2.74 -28.29
CA HIS A 209 20.01 -1.28 -28.14
C HIS A 209 20.33 -0.80 -26.71
N PHE A 210 20.20 -1.68 -25.72
CA PHE A 210 20.53 -1.41 -24.33
C PHE A 210 21.54 -2.44 -23.80
N GLY A 211 22.56 -2.73 -24.62
CA GLY A 211 23.72 -3.48 -24.17
C GLY A 211 24.26 -2.87 -22.86
N ASN A 212 24.75 -3.72 -21.95
CA ASN A 212 25.18 -3.29 -20.61
C ASN A 212 26.10 -2.06 -20.67
N SER A 213 26.96 -1.95 -21.68
CA SER A 213 27.84 -0.81 -21.90
C SER A 213 27.12 0.53 -22.14
N VAL A 214 25.98 0.55 -22.81
CA VAL A 214 25.22 1.81 -23.06
C VAL A 214 24.58 2.29 -21.76
N LEU A 215 23.93 1.39 -21.02
CA LEU A 215 23.29 1.72 -19.75
C LEU A 215 24.30 2.09 -18.66
N GLU A 216 25.45 1.41 -18.62
CA GLU A 216 26.52 1.70 -17.66
C GLU A 216 27.15 3.07 -17.87
N ASN A 217 27.20 3.55 -19.12
CA ASN A 217 27.74 4.86 -19.48
C ASN A 217 26.74 6.01 -19.36
N MET A 218 25.45 5.74 -19.13
CA MET A 218 24.46 6.81 -18.91
C MET A 218 24.80 7.61 -17.65
N SER A 219 24.71 8.93 -17.73
CA SER A 219 24.74 9.83 -16.59
C SER A 219 23.52 9.62 -15.67
N LEU A 220 23.59 10.10 -14.43
CA LEU A 220 22.46 10.01 -13.51
C LEU A 220 21.18 10.69 -14.06
N PRO A 221 21.23 11.91 -14.64
CA PRO A 221 20.04 12.51 -15.25
C PRO A 221 19.41 11.67 -16.36
N GLU A 222 20.23 11.05 -17.23
CA GLU A 222 19.73 10.19 -18.31
C GLU A 222 19.04 8.93 -17.75
N ARG A 223 19.59 8.34 -16.68
CA ARG A 223 18.97 7.19 -16.01
C ARG A 223 17.64 7.54 -15.37
N LEU A 224 17.54 8.71 -14.73
CA LEU A 224 16.30 9.20 -14.13
C LEU A 224 15.23 9.43 -15.21
N ALA A 225 15.59 10.13 -16.31
CA ALA A 225 14.69 10.36 -17.43
C ALA A 225 14.23 9.04 -18.07
N LEU A 226 15.13 8.06 -18.20
CA LEU A 226 14.76 6.74 -18.71
C LEU A 226 13.80 6.00 -17.77
N GLY A 227 14.06 6.05 -16.46
CA GLY A 227 13.18 5.45 -15.44
C GLY A 227 11.77 6.04 -15.48
N GLU A 228 11.66 7.37 -15.55
CA GLU A 228 10.37 8.06 -15.69
C GLU A 228 9.64 7.64 -16.96
N LYS A 229 10.34 7.59 -18.11
CA LYS A 229 9.76 7.14 -19.38
C LYS A 229 9.26 5.69 -19.30
N ILE A 230 10.00 4.81 -18.64
CA ILE A 230 9.57 3.42 -18.42
C ILE A 230 8.31 3.38 -17.57
N LEU A 231 8.24 4.16 -16.49
CA LEU A 231 7.03 4.25 -15.66
C LEU A 231 5.82 4.72 -16.46
N GLU A 232 5.97 5.80 -17.23
CA GLU A 232 4.89 6.35 -18.06
C GLU A 232 4.43 5.38 -19.16
N THR A 233 5.31 4.48 -19.61
CA THR A 233 4.98 3.46 -20.61
C THR A 233 4.25 2.26 -19.99
N ILE A 234 4.69 1.80 -18.82
CA ILE A 234 4.20 0.56 -18.20
C ILE A 234 2.99 0.82 -17.32
N PHE A 235 3.02 1.91 -16.55
CA PHE A 235 1.99 2.33 -15.60
C PHE A 235 1.47 3.74 -15.94
N PRO A 236 0.92 3.97 -17.14
CA PRO A 236 0.49 5.30 -17.59
C PRO A 236 -0.56 5.93 -16.67
N VAL A 237 -1.48 5.15 -16.11
CA VAL A 237 -2.53 5.69 -15.22
C VAL A 237 -1.90 6.13 -13.90
N ARG A 238 -1.13 5.27 -13.23
CA ARG A 238 -0.40 5.65 -12.01
C ARG A 238 0.51 6.86 -12.23
N ALA A 239 1.25 6.87 -13.35
CA ALA A 239 2.11 7.99 -13.70
C ALA A 239 1.35 9.31 -13.87
N GLY A 240 0.13 9.25 -14.43
CA GLY A 240 -0.77 10.39 -14.58
C GLY A 240 -1.34 10.93 -13.25
N LEU A 241 -1.45 10.07 -12.23
CA LEU A 241 -1.93 10.47 -10.90
C LEU A 241 -0.85 11.18 -10.06
N TRP A 242 0.42 11.02 -10.41
CA TRP A 242 1.55 11.61 -9.67
C TRP A 242 1.95 12.96 -10.25
N THR A 243 2.34 13.89 -9.36
CA THR A 243 3.05 15.09 -9.80
C THR A 243 4.42 14.73 -10.40
N ALA A 244 4.97 15.59 -11.27
CA ALA A 244 6.30 15.39 -11.84
C ALA A 244 7.38 15.26 -10.76
N GLN A 245 7.26 16.02 -9.66
CA GLN A 245 8.15 15.92 -8.50
C GLN A 245 8.04 14.55 -7.81
N THR A 246 6.82 14.03 -7.61
CA THR A 246 6.57 12.71 -7.02
C THR A 246 7.14 11.61 -7.89
N ARG A 247 6.92 11.67 -9.22
CA ARG A 247 7.53 10.73 -10.18
C ARG A 247 9.04 10.73 -10.11
N HIS A 248 9.65 11.91 -10.19
CA HIS A 248 11.09 12.06 -10.16
C HIS A 248 11.71 11.50 -8.88
N LYS A 249 11.11 11.84 -7.73
CA LYS A 249 11.57 11.38 -6.43
C LYS A 249 11.43 9.87 -6.29
N LEU A 250 10.34 9.30 -6.78
CA LEU A 250 10.13 7.86 -6.77
C LEU A 250 11.20 7.12 -7.58
N VAL A 251 11.45 7.58 -8.82
CA VAL A 251 12.46 6.97 -9.69
C VAL A 251 13.83 7.08 -9.04
N SER A 252 14.20 8.27 -8.58
CA SER A 252 15.47 8.53 -7.90
C SER A 252 15.68 7.62 -6.70
N MET A 253 14.70 7.55 -5.79
CA MET A 253 14.79 6.70 -4.60
C MET A 253 14.89 5.21 -4.93
N SER A 254 14.17 4.75 -5.95
CA SER A 254 14.21 3.34 -6.38
C SER A 254 15.57 2.98 -6.97
N LEU A 255 16.12 3.84 -7.83
CA LEU A 255 17.43 3.62 -8.45
C LEU A 255 18.57 3.70 -7.43
N ASP A 256 18.52 4.67 -6.52
CA ASP A 256 19.50 4.78 -5.43
C ASP A 256 19.47 3.56 -4.51
N TYR A 257 18.28 3.06 -4.17
CA TYR A 257 18.16 1.88 -3.34
C TYR A 257 18.69 0.62 -4.05
N ALA A 258 18.32 0.41 -5.31
CA ALA A 258 18.84 -0.70 -6.10
C ALA A 258 20.38 -0.65 -6.23
N ARG A 259 20.95 0.53 -6.45
CA ARG A 259 22.41 0.73 -6.42
C ARG A 259 22.99 0.31 -5.08
N ASN A 260 22.35 0.66 -3.97
CA ASN A 260 22.78 0.25 -2.62
C ASN A 260 22.63 -1.27 -2.40
N LEU A 261 21.78 -1.97 -3.17
CA LEU A 261 21.73 -3.44 -3.23
C LEU A 261 22.88 -4.04 -4.07
N GLY A 262 23.68 -3.21 -4.75
CA GLY A 262 24.74 -3.61 -5.66
C GLY A 262 24.22 -3.99 -7.05
N PHE A 263 23.01 -3.58 -7.40
CA PHE A 263 22.40 -3.92 -8.69
C PHE A 263 23.06 -3.11 -9.81
N SER A 264 23.14 -3.73 -10.99
CA SER A 264 23.54 -3.02 -12.20
C SER A 264 22.50 -1.93 -12.54
N VAL A 265 22.85 -1.01 -13.45
CA VAL A 265 21.89 0.01 -13.94
C VAL A 265 20.65 -0.67 -14.51
N LYS A 266 20.88 -1.75 -15.27
CA LYS A 266 19.83 -2.58 -15.84
C LYS A 266 18.95 -3.18 -14.74
N ASP A 267 19.52 -3.90 -13.77
CA ASP A 267 18.73 -4.51 -12.69
C ASP A 267 18.00 -3.47 -11.83
N SER A 268 18.54 -2.24 -11.73
CA SER A 268 17.92 -1.14 -10.98
C SER A 268 16.61 -0.66 -11.62
N LEU A 269 16.50 -0.71 -12.95
CA LEU A 269 15.24 -0.39 -13.63
C LEU A 269 14.16 -1.45 -13.36
N PHE A 270 14.54 -2.70 -13.09
CA PHE A 270 13.60 -3.79 -12.83
C PHE A 270 13.12 -3.68 -11.40
N TYR A 271 14.06 -3.36 -10.51
CA TYR A 271 13.76 -2.98 -9.15
C TYR A 271 12.75 -1.82 -9.09
N LEU A 272 12.91 -0.78 -9.91
CA LEU A 272 11.92 0.31 -10.01
C LEU A 272 10.51 -0.20 -10.32
N LEU A 273 10.36 -1.05 -11.33
CA LEU A 273 9.07 -1.62 -11.72
C LEU A 273 8.45 -2.48 -10.60
N ALA A 274 9.28 -3.30 -9.96
CA ALA A 274 8.87 -4.11 -8.83
C ALA A 274 8.50 -3.26 -7.61
N ASN A 275 9.21 -2.14 -7.36
CA ASN A 275 8.89 -1.22 -6.28
C ASN A 275 7.53 -0.54 -6.50
N ILE A 276 7.17 -0.21 -7.75
CA ILE A 276 5.83 0.27 -8.09
C ILE A 276 4.79 -0.81 -7.83
N TYR A 277 5.06 -2.02 -8.30
CA TYR A 277 4.08 -3.10 -8.24
C TYR A 277 3.84 -3.59 -6.81
N PHE A 278 4.90 -3.90 -6.07
CA PHE A 278 4.83 -4.52 -4.74
C PHE A 278 4.79 -3.51 -3.59
N GLY A 279 4.98 -2.23 -3.89
CA GLY A 279 5.08 -1.15 -2.91
C GLY A 279 6.48 -1.00 -2.31
N ARG A 280 6.68 0.11 -1.60
CA ARG A 280 7.94 0.42 -0.92
C ARG A 280 8.34 -0.67 0.06
N ALA A 281 9.65 -0.94 0.09
CA ALA A 281 10.28 -1.88 1.00
C ALA A 281 9.77 -3.32 0.85
N PHE A 282 9.29 -3.68 -0.34
CA PHE A 282 8.86 -5.04 -0.68
C PHE A 282 9.99 -6.07 -0.47
N GLU A 283 11.24 -5.67 -0.62
CA GLU A 283 12.42 -6.48 -0.32
C GLU A 283 12.61 -6.79 1.17
N GLN A 284 11.89 -6.09 2.04
CA GLN A 284 11.87 -6.31 3.49
C GLN A 284 10.55 -6.89 3.97
N SER A 285 9.59 -7.00 3.07
CA SER A 285 8.28 -7.49 3.40
C SER A 285 8.32 -9.01 3.56
N PRO A 286 7.91 -9.56 4.73
CA PRO A 286 7.85 -11.00 4.94
C PRO A 286 6.82 -11.71 4.04
N LEU A 287 6.02 -10.94 3.31
CA LEU A 287 5.03 -11.44 2.37
C LEU A 287 5.66 -12.07 1.13
N TYR A 288 6.88 -11.68 0.78
CA TYR A 288 7.48 -12.06 -0.49
C TYR A 288 8.67 -13.01 -0.30
N PRO A 289 8.75 -14.10 -1.09
CA PRO A 289 9.78 -15.12 -0.92
C PRO A 289 11.20 -14.62 -1.24
N TRP A 290 11.33 -13.55 -2.01
CA TRP A 290 12.63 -12.96 -2.36
C TRP A 290 13.23 -12.08 -1.26
N ALA A 291 12.46 -11.67 -0.23
CA ALA A 291 12.91 -10.72 0.79
C ALA A 291 14.18 -11.21 1.51
N TYR A 292 14.19 -12.48 1.94
CA TYR A 292 15.36 -13.10 2.56
C TYR A 292 16.60 -13.03 1.66
N PHE A 293 16.43 -13.30 0.37
CA PHE A 293 17.54 -13.37 -0.59
C PHE A 293 18.11 -11.98 -0.89
N LEU A 294 17.24 -10.98 -1.07
CA LEU A 294 17.64 -9.60 -1.33
C LEU A 294 18.41 -8.99 -0.16
N GLN A 295 18.05 -9.36 1.08
CA GLN A 295 18.71 -8.89 2.29
C GLN A 295 20.03 -9.61 2.58
N ASN A 296 20.24 -10.81 2.02
CA ASN A 296 21.45 -11.57 2.31
C ASN A 296 22.67 -11.01 1.56
N ARG A 297 23.42 -10.14 2.25
CA ARG A 297 24.62 -9.48 1.72
C ARG A 297 25.82 -10.42 1.49
N THR A 298 25.77 -11.66 1.99
CA THR A 298 26.83 -12.65 1.72
C THR A 298 26.74 -13.23 0.33
N ILE A 299 25.59 -13.08 -0.35
CA ILE A 299 25.37 -13.53 -1.73
C ILE A 299 25.86 -12.44 -2.69
N PRO A 300 26.51 -12.74 -3.83
CA PRO A 300 26.87 -11.72 -4.81
C PRO A 300 25.65 -10.94 -5.32
N ALA A 301 25.81 -9.64 -5.59
CA ALA A 301 24.69 -8.78 -6.00
C ALA A 301 24.05 -9.21 -7.33
N ALA A 302 24.85 -9.68 -8.28
CA ALA A 302 24.36 -10.23 -9.54
C ALA A 302 23.50 -11.50 -9.32
N ASP A 303 23.86 -12.33 -8.34
CA ASP A 303 23.07 -13.53 -8.01
C ASP A 303 21.76 -13.13 -7.34
N ARG A 304 21.80 -12.17 -6.41
CA ARG A 304 20.62 -11.50 -5.81
C ARG A 304 19.64 -11.01 -6.87
N ALA A 305 20.13 -10.21 -7.81
CA ALA A 305 19.33 -9.66 -8.89
C ALA A 305 18.71 -10.78 -9.75
N ARG A 306 19.50 -11.76 -10.21
CA ARG A 306 19.01 -12.86 -11.05
C ARG A 306 17.91 -13.67 -10.37
N HIS A 307 18.10 -14.04 -9.10
CA HIS A 307 17.11 -14.82 -8.36
C HIS A 307 15.83 -14.01 -8.13
N PHE A 308 15.98 -12.74 -7.74
CA PHE A 308 14.85 -11.84 -7.57
C PHE A 308 14.04 -11.67 -8.86
N ILE A 309 14.70 -11.35 -9.98
CA ILE A 309 14.04 -11.20 -11.29
C ILE A 309 13.29 -12.48 -11.65
N SER A 310 13.91 -13.66 -11.46
CA SER A 310 13.26 -14.94 -11.74
C SER A 310 12.01 -15.17 -10.88
N LEU A 311 12.07 -14.89 -9.58
CA LEU A 311 10.93 -15.05 -8.69
C LEU A 311 9.82 -14.03 -8.97
N ALA A 312 10.19 -12.77 -9.22
CA ALA A 312 9.25 -11.71 -9.57
C ALA A 312 8.53 -12.03 -10.90
N GLN A 313 9.26 -12.50 -11.91
CA GLN A 313 8.66 -12.96 -13.18
C GLN A 313 7.69 -14.13 -12.99
N LYS A 314 8.06 -15.13 -12.18
CA LYS A 314 7.16 -16.24 -11.84
C LYS A 314 5.93 -15.75 -11.08
N HIS A 315 6.09 -14.77 -10.21
CA HIS A 315 4.99 -14.16 -9.49
C HIS A 315 4.05 -13.46 -10.48
N PHE A 316 4.57 -12.57 -11.32
CA PHE A 316 3.78 -11.89 -12.36
C PHE A 316 3.07 -12.86 -13.31
N ALA A 317 3.75 -13.91 -13.79
CA ALA A 317 3.16 -14.89 -14.69
C ALA A 317 2.00 -15.68 -14.05
N ARG A 318 2.07 -15.97 -12.74
CA ARG A 318 0.94 -16.57 -12.01
C ARG A 318 -0.26 -15.65 -11.93
N LEU A 319 -0.04 -14.34 -11.88
CA LEU A 319 -1.11 -13.34 -11.80
C LEU A 319 -1.81 -13.13 -13.14
N ALA A 320 -1.09 -13.29 -14.26
CA ALA A 320 -1.66 -13.12 -15.58
C ALA A 320 -2.34 -14.38 -16.16
N GLY A 321 -2.05 -15.57 -15.63
CA GLY A 321 -2.58 -16.86 -16.10
C GLY A 321 -3.71 -17.46 -15.26
N GLY A 322 -4.34 -16.65 -14.39
CA GLY A 322 -5.45 -17.05 -13.51
C GLY A 322 -6.81 -16.69 -14.06
#